data_AF-A0A4P8RCH0-F1
#
_entry.id   AF-A0A4P8RCH0-F1
#
_cell.length_a   1.000
_cell.length_b   1.000
_cell.length_c   1.000
_cell.angle_alpha   90.00
_cell.angle_beta   90.00
_cell.angle_gamma   90.00
#
_symmetry.space_group_name_H-M   'P 1'
#
loop_
_entity.id
_entity.type
_entity.pdbx_description
1 polymer ?
#
loop_
_entity_poly.entity_id
_entity_poly.type
_entity_poly.pdbx_seq_one_letter_code
_entity_poly.pdbx_strand_id
1 'polypeptide(L)' 'MNCENIEYLKNGNSRQKQAYCILSEKGILSKLKIFDPILVETIPIDIDIENSDLDIICCFADKQCFIKQ' A
#
# COMPACT_ATOMS: atom_id res chain seq x y z
N MET A 1 0.56 -10.39 11.88
CA MET A 1 0.94 -9.33 10.91
C MET A 1 -0.29 -8.46 10.72
N ASN A 2 -0.24 -7.19 11.09
CA ASN A 2 -1.35 -6.28 10.82
C ASN A 2 -1.10 -5.62 9.45
N CYS A 3 -1.89 -5.97 8.43
CA CYS A 3 -1.75 -5.42 7.08
C CYS A 3 -2.42 -4.05 6.92
N GLU A 4 -3.13 -3.56 7.95
CA GLU A 4 -3.85 -2.28 7.93
C GLU A 4 -2.91 -1.06 7.99
N ASN A 5 -1.62 -1.26 8.28
CA ASN A 5 -0.62 -0.21 8.18
C ASN A 5 0.68 -0.74 7.58
N ILE A 6 1.47 0.15 6.98
CA ILE A 6 2.74 -0.20 6.33
C ILE A 6 3.95 -0.01 7.25
N GLU A 7 3.76 0.28 8.54
CA GLU A 7 4.85 0.62 9.47
C GLU A 7 5.85 -0.53 9.63
N TYR A 8 5.39 -1.78 9.50
CA TYR A 8 6.26 -2.94 9.58
C TYR A 8 7.33 -2.97 8.47
N LEU A 9 7.08 -2.34 7.31
CA LEU A 9 8.04 -2.27 6.21
C LEU A 9 9.31 -1.48 6.57
N LYS A 10 9.25 -0.55 7.54
CA LYS A 10 10.43 0.19 8.01
C LYS A 10 11.54 -0.72 8.51
N ASN A 11 11.18 -1.88 9.05
CA ASN A 11 12.10 -2.85 9.64
C ASN A 11 12.39 -4.02 8.70
N GLY A 12 11.84 -3.99 7.47
CA GLY A 12 11.97 -5.03 6.47
C GLY A 12 13.30 -5.03 5.70
N ASN A 13 13.29 -5.78 4.60
CA ASN A 13 14.38 -5.82 3.63
C ASN A 13 14.55 -4.46 2.90
N SER A 14 15.55 -4.36 2.01
CA SER A 14 15.81 -3.12 1.27
C SER A 14 14.61 -2.65 0.42
N ARG A 15 13.92 -3.58 -0.25
CA ARG A 15 12.77 -3.28 -1.11
C ARG A 15 11.54 -2.85 -0.30
N GLN A 16 11.29 -3.48 0.85
CA GLN A 16 10.23 -3.09 1.78
C GLN A 16 10.46 -1.67 2.34
N LYS A 17 11.69 -1.37 2.77
CA LYS A 17 12.05 -0.01 3.22
C LYS A 17 11.88 1.03 2.11
N GLN A 18 12.29 0.68 0.89
CA GLN A 18 12.11 1.56 -0.28
C GLN A 18 10.62 1.79 -0.58
N ALA A 19 9.80 0.75 -0.56
CA ALA A 19 8.35 0.87 -0.72
C ALA A 19 7.74 1.77 0.35
N TYR A 20 8.13 1.60 1.62
CA TYR A 20 7.70 2.46 2.72
C TYR A 20 8.03 3.94 2.47
N CYS A 21 9.28 4.24 2.09
CA CYS A 21 9.73 5.61 1.82
C CYS A 21 8.91 6.24 0.69
N ILE A 22 8.79 5.56 -0.46
CA ILE A 22 8.08 6.08 -1.63
C ILE A 22 6.59 6.31 -1.32
N LEU A 23 5.93 5.34 -0.68
CA LEU A 23 4.51 5.46 -0.33
C LEU A 23 4.25 6.60 0.66
N SER A 24 5.16 6.78 1.62
CA SER A 24 5.09 7.86 2.63
C SER A 24 5.34 9.23 2.01
N GLU A 25 6.41 9.39 1.23
CA GLU A 25 6.77 10.64 0.56
C GLU A 25 5.69 11.12 -0.41
N LYS A 26 5.07 10.18 -1.14
CA LYS A 26 4.00 10.50 -2.09
C LYS A 26 2.63 10.63 -1.42
N GLY A 27 2.51 10.23 -0.16
CA GLY A 27 1.27 10.24 0.62
C GLY A 27 0.15 9.43 -0.03
N ILE A 28 0.47 8.31 -0.68
CA ILE A 28 -0.48 7.53 -1.50
C ILE A 28 -1.64 7.00 -0.63
N LEU A 29 -1.33 6.33 0.48
CA LEU A 29 -2.35 5.78 1.38
C LEU A 29 -3.20 6.89 2.02
N SER A 30 -2.61 8.07 2.29
CA SER A 30 -3.36 9.21 2.81
C SER A 30 -4.37 9.75 1.79
N LYS A 31 -4.04 9.76 0.50
CA LYS A 31 -4.95 10.18 -0.59
C LYS A 31 -6.08 9.18 -0.79
N LEU A 32 -5.79 7.89 -0.65
CA LEU A 32 -6.75 6.81 -0.82
C LEU A 32 -7.55 6.49 0.46
N LYS A 33 -7.29 7.20 1.57
CA LYS A 33 -7.78 6.85 2.92
C LYS A 33 -9.28 6.60 3.00
N ILE A 34 -10.09 7.29 2.21
CA ILE A 34 -11.56 7.12 2.24
C ILE A 34 -12.04 5.77 1.68
N PHE A 35 -11.14 5.03 1.01
CA PHE A 35 -11.40 3.72 0.43
C PHE A 35 -10.67 2.59 1.16
N ASP A 36 -10.26 2.82 2.41
CA ASP A 36 -9.57 1.83 3.26
C ASP A 36 -8.42 1.12 2.51
N PRO A 37 -7.38 1.86 2.09
CA PRO A 37 -6.36 1.31 1.21
C PRO A 37 -5.47 0.33 1.96
N ILE A 38 -5.24 -0.85 1.36
CA ILE A 38 -4.38 -1.90 1.91
C ILE A 38 -3.28 -2.19 0.89
N LEU A 39 -2.03 -2.09 1.32
CA LEU A 39 -0.88 -2.55 0.53
C LEU A 39 -0.81 -4.07 0.61
N VAL A 40 -0.82 -4.72 -0.55
CA VAL A 40 -0.83 -6.18 -0.67
C VAL A 40 0.26 -6.66 -1.61
N GLU A 41 0.24 -7.96 -1.90
CA GLU A 41 1.11 -8.64 -2.86
C GLU A 41 2.52 -8.95 -2.30
N THR A 42 3.52 -9.12 -3.18
CA THR A 42 4.72 -9.91 -2.90
C THR A 42 5.77 -9.19 -2.06
N ILE A 43 5.93 -7.87 -2.24
CA ILE A 43 6.89 -7.04 -1.49
C ILE A 43 6.55 -7.00 0.02
N PRO A 44 5.29 -6.75 0.43
CA PRO A 44 4.87 -6.84 1.83
C PRO A 44 5.28 -8.10 2.59
N ILE A 45 5.33 -9.25 1.92
CA ILE A 45 5.58 -10.55 2.55
C ILE A 45 6.95 -11.16 2.18
N ASP A 46 7.85 -10.37 1.57
CA ASP A 46 9.24 -10.74 1.29
C ASP A 46 9.38 -11.98 0.36
N ILE A 47 8.51 -12.06 -0.65
CA ILE A 47 8.58 -13.09 -1.71
C ILE A 47 8.66 -12.48 -3.11
N ASP A 48 8.95 -11.19 -3.19
CA ASP A 48 9.01 -10.45 -4.44
C ASP A 48 10.20 -10.84 -5.30
N ILE A 49 10.05 -10.65 -6.61
CA ILE A 49 11.09 -10.83 -7.62
C ILE A 49 11.45 -9.48 -8.23
N GLU A 50 12.49 -9.45 -9.07
CA GLU A 50 13.02 -8.20 -9.65
C GLU A 50 11.94 -7.30 -10.27
N ASN A 51 10.99 -7.92 -10.99
CA ASN A 51 9.93 -7.25 -11.72
C ASN A 51 8.61 -7.09 -10.94
N SER A 52 8.57 -7.46 -9.65
CA SER A 52 7.39 -7.22 -8.80
C SER A 52 7.16 -5.71 -8.62
N ASP A 53 5.89 -5.31 -8.65
CA ASP A 53 5.43 -3.95 -8.38
C ASP A 53 4.73 -3.86 -7.01
N LEU A 54 3.93 -2.81 -6.79
CA LEU A 54 3.20 -2.57 -5.54
C LEU A 54 1.71 -2.48 -5.84
N ASP A 55 0.94 -3.39 -5.25
CA ASP A 55 -0.53 -3.37 -5.35
C ASP A 55 -1.17 -2.72 -4.13
N ILE A 56 -2.12 -1.82 -4.40
CA ILE A 56 -2.98 -1.23 -3.37
C ILE A 56 -4.41 -1.56 -3.72
N ILE A 57 -5.06 -2.35 -2.87
CA ILE A 57 -6.50 -2.60 -2.97
C ILE A 57 -7.27 -1.57 -2.16
N CYS A 58 -8.45 -1.21 -2.65
CA CYS A 58 -9.34 -0.23 -2.06
C CYS A 58 -10.78 -0.78 -2.09
N CYS A 59 -11.60 -0.37 -1.13
CA CYS A 59 -13.02 -0.72 -1.07
C CYS A 59 -13.87 0.55 -1.16
N PHE A 60 -14.91 0.52 -1.99
CA PHE A 60 -15.94 1.56 -2.00
C PHE A 60 -17.30 0.93 -1.63
N ALA A 61 -18.01 1.56 -0.70
CA ALA A 61 -19.37 1.16 -0.34
C ALA A 61 -20.42 1.77 -1.29
N ASP A 62 -20.14 2.97 -1.82
CA ASP A 62 -21.01 3.70 -2.74
C ASP A 62 -20.27 4.10 -4.01
N LYS A 63 -20.76 3.60 -5.15
CA LYS A 63 -20.23 3.90 -6.49
C LYS A 63 -20.21 5.40 -6.79
N GLN A 64 -21.21 6.16 -6.31
CA GLN A 64 -21.29 7.61 -6.55
C GLN A 64 -20.21 8.37 -5.77
N CYS A 65 -19.82 7.89 -4.59
CA CYS A 65 -18.70 8.45 -3.85
C CYS A 65 -17.37 8.25 -4.60
N PHE A 66 -17.19 7.05 -5.19
CA PHE A 66 -15.98 6.72 -5.96
C PHE A 66 -15.84 7.56 -7.23
N ILE A 67 -16.92 7.76 -8.00
CA ILE A 67 -16.86 8.46 -9.29
C ILE A 67 -16.64 9.98 -9.13
N LYS A 68 -17.00 10.56 -7.98
CA LYS A 68 -16.98 12.01 -7.74
C LYS A 68 -15.63 12.57 -7.25
N GLN A 69 -14.62 11.74 -7.04
CA GLN A 69 -13.28 12.17 -6.62
C GLN A 69 -12.45 12.75 -7.77
#